data_AF-A0AAX4JA88-F1
#
_entry.id   AF-A0AAX4JA88-F1
#
_cell.length_a   1.000
_cell.length_b   1.000
_cell.length_c   1.000
_cell.angle_alpha   90.00
_cell.angle_beta   90.00
_cell.angle_gamma   90.00
#
_symmetry.space_group_name_H-M   'P 1'
#
loop_
_entity.id
_entity.type
_entity.pdbx_description
1 polymer ?
#
loop_
_entity_poly.entity_id
_entity_poly.type
_entity_poly.pdbx_seq_one_letter_code
_entity_poly.pdbx_strand_id
1 'polypeptide(L)'
;METIPCETLEINEEDFYVREYEQYLNKHVVVMLKDNKFYYGLFKSFDQYLSVTLNYAVERIFHEEMYAEKFHGLMAIRGDTISLIGLSKHDFKDYQKLEYSELVEIIKKANEL
;
A
#
# COMPACT_ATOMS: atom_id res chain seq x y z
N MET A 1 32.99 14.05 38.30
CA MET A 1 32.37 14.13 36.96
C MET A 1 31.92 12.72 36.67
N GLU A 2 30.71 12.37 37.09
CA GLU A 2 30.19 11.01 36.95
C GLU A 2 29.80 10.81 35.49
N THR A 3 30.35 9.77 34.86
CA THR A 3 29.97 9.35 33.52
C THR A 3 28.58 8.72 33.60
N ILE A 4 27.61 9.30 32.89
CA ILE A 4 26.30 8.70 32.67
C ILE A 4 26.53 7.35 31.97
N PRO A 5 26.00 6.22 32.47
CA PRO A 5 26.11 4.96 31.76
C PRO A 5 25.34 5.10 30.45
N CYS A 6 26.00 4.80 29.32
CA CYS A 6 25.30 4.58 28.07
C CYS A 6 24.53 3.27 28.24
N GLU A 7 23.26 3.35 28.65
CA GLU A 7 22.35 2.22 28.57
C GLU A 7 22.42 1.70 27.13
N THR A 8 22.88 0.47 26.98
CA THR A 8 22.77 -0.23 25.71
C THR A 8 21.28 -0.42 25.51
N LEU A 9 20.68 0.46 24.69
CA LEU A 9 19.30 0.30 24.25
C LEU A 9 19.23 -1.09 23.62
N GLU A 10 18.58 -2.03 24.31
CA GLU A 10 18.13 -3.28 23.71
C GLU A 10 17.14 -2.87 22.62
N ILE A 11 17.63 -2.72 21.40
CA ILE A 11 16.78 -2.42 20.26
C ILE A 11 15.96 -3.69 20.04
N ASN A 12 14.70 -3.68 20.48
CA ASN A 12 13.77 -4.75 20.16
C ASN A 12 13.74 -4.92 18.65
N GLU A 13 13.78 -6.17 18.15
CA GLU A 13 13.73 -6.44 16.71
C GLU A 13 12.49 -5.78 16.07
N GLU A 14 11.38 -5.70 16.80
CA GLU A 14 10.16 -5.01 16.39
C GLU A 14 10.36 -3.49 16.14
N ASP A 15 11.15 -2.80 16.96
CA ASP A 15 11.45 -1.37 16.79
C ASP A 15 12.33 -1.10 15.56
N PHE A 16 13.12 -2.09 15.14
CA PHE A 16 13.94 -1.99 13.94
C PHE A 16 13.07 -2.01 12.66
N TYR A 17 12.04 -2.87 12.62
CA TYR A 17 11.12 -2.96 11.47
C TYR A 17 10.29 -1.70 11.27
N VAL A 18 9.85 -1.04 12.35
CA VAL A 18 9.03 0.18 12.28
C VAL A 18 9.79 1.31 11.55
N ARG A 19 11.10 1.44 11.76
CA ARG A 19 11.91 2.48 11.10
C ARG A 19 12.04 2.28 9.60
N GLU A 20 11.95 1.05 9.11
CA GLU A 20 12.04 0.79 7.67
C GLU A 20 10.90 1.46 6.89
N TYR A 21 9.71 1.60 7.50
CA TYR A 21 8.55 2.21 6.86
C TYR A 21 8.58 3.75 6.86
N GLU A 22 9.42 4.38 7.68
CA GLU A 22 9.64 5.83 7.63
C GLU A 22 10.09 6.28 6.23
N GLN A 23 10.84 5.42 5.52
CA GLN A 23 11.31 5.70 4.18
C GLN A 23 10.16 5.91 3.18
N TYR A 24 8.95 5.41 3.47
CA TYR A 24 7.79 5.55 2.61
C TYR A 24 6.99 6.82 2.87
N LEU A 25 7.20 7.52 3.99
CA LEU A 25 6.48 8.75 4.32
C LEU A 25 6.56 9.78 3.19
N ASN A 26 5.39 10.31 2.82
CA ASN A 26 5.20 11.26 1.74
C ASN A 26 5.67 10.75 0.36
N LYS A 27 5.74 9.44 0.15
CA LYS A 27 5.97 8.84 -1.16
C LYS A 27 4.72 8.14 -1.67
N HIS A 28 4.61 8.03 -2.99
CA HIS A 28 3.60 7.19 -3.60
C HIS A 28 3.95 5.72 -3.35
N VAL A 29 3.00 4.99 -2.78
CA VAL A 29 3.12 3.56 -2.50
C VAL A 29 1.97 2.80 -3.11
N VAL A 30 2.18 1.50 -3.27
CA VAL A 30 1.14 0.49 -3.44
C VAL A 30 1.05 -0.31 -2.14
N VAL A 31 -0.17 -0.52 -1.66
CA VAL A 31 -0.51 -1.37 -0.53
C VAL A 31 -1.35 -2.52 -1.08
N MET A 32 -0.81 -3.74 -1.00
CA MET A 32 -1.50 -4.97 -1.38
C MET A 32 -2.14 -5.58 -0.14
N LEU A 33 -3.43 -5.88 -0.22
CA LEU A 33 -4.18 -6.54 0.85
C LEU A 33 -4.21 -8.06 0.66
N LYS A 34 -4.59 -8.78 1.72
CA LYS A 34 -4.77 -10.25 1.71
C LYS A 34 -5.85 -10.74 0.75
N ASP A 35 -6.82 -9.89 0.40
CA ASP A 35 -7.87 -10.18 -0.59
C ASP A 35 -7.45 -9.80 -2.03
N ASN A 36 -6.14 -9.64 -2.27
CA ASN A 36 -5.55 -9.27 -3.56
C ASN A 36 -6.00 -7.91 -4.11
N LYS A 37 -6.50 -7.01 -3.25
CA LYS A 37 -6.75 -5.61 -3.63
C LYS A 37 -5.48 -4.79 -3.56
N PHE A 38 -5.35 -3.87 -4.51
CA PHE A 38 -4.21 -2.97 -4.63
C PHE A 38 -4.67 -1.52 -4.43
N TYR A 39 -4.18 -0.87 -3.39
CA TYR A 39 -4.43 0.53 -3.11
C TYR A 39 -3.16 1.35 -3.34
N TYR A 40 -3.27 2.35 -4.22
CA TYR A 40 -2.20 3.27 -4.54
C TYR A 40 -2.49 4.61 -3.88
N GLY A 41 -1.50 5.25 -3.28
CA GLY A 41 -1.71 6.54 -2.64
C GLY A 41 -0.44 7.14 -2.07
N LEU A 42 -0.57 8.34 -1.51
CA LEU A 42 0.50 9.02 -0.80
C LEU A 42 0.53 8.55 0.65
N PHE A 43 1.61 7.87 1.05
CA PHE A 43 1.75 7.32 2.40
C PHE A 43 1.91 8.44 3.44
N LYS A 44 0.98 8.54 4.40
CA LYS A 44 0.94 9.66 5.35
C LYS A 44 1.28 9.31 6.78
N SER A 45 0.85 8.15 7.24
CA SER A 45 1.12 7.70 8.59
C SER A 45 1.13 6.18 8.64
N PHE A 46 1.78 5.66 9.66
CA PHE A 46 1.71 4.27 10.04
C PHE A 46 1.82 4.14 11.57
N ASP A 47 1.40 3.01 12.12
CA ASP A 47 1.57 2.68 13.53
C ASP A 47 2.40 1.38 13.71
N GLN A 48 2.63 0.99 14.96
CA GLN A 48 3.37 -0.23 15.32
C GLN A 48 2.69 -1.53 14.84
N TYR A 49 1.41 -1.48 14.47
CA TYR A 49 0.67 -2.61 13.92
C TYR A 49 0.64 -2.59 12.39
N LEU A 50 1.40 -1.68 11.77
CA LEU A 50 1.38 -1.39 10.33
C LEU A 50 0.00 -1.00 9.81
N SER A 51 -0.88 -0.42 10.63
CA SER A 51 -2.04 0.28 10.10
C SER A 51 -1.58 1.57 9.45
N VAL A 52 -2.03 1.84 8.23
CA VAL A 52 -1.51 2.95 7.41
C VAL A 52 -2.61 3.89 6.96
N THR A 53 -2.26 5.16 6.78
CA THR A 53 -3.14 6.14 6.14
C THR A 53 -2.57 6.53 4.79
N LEU A 54 -3.37 6.39 3.74
CA LEU A 54 -3.09 6.84 2.39
C LEU A 54 -3.92 8.08 2.07
N ASN A 55 -3.28 9.11 1.53
CA ASN A 55 -3.98 10.24 0.92
C ASN A 55 -4.07 10.05 -0.60
N TYR A 56 -5.14 10.57 -1.22
CA TYR A 56 -5.45 10.35 -2.64
C TYR A 56 -5.44 8.86 -3.03
N ALA A 57 -5.99 8.01 -2.17
CA ALA A 57 -6.07 6.57 -2.35
C ALA A 57 -6.91 6.23 -3.59
N VAL A 58 -6.37 5.34 -4.42
CA VAL A 58 -7.00 4.78 -5.61
C VAL A 58 -6.87 3.27 -5.54
N GLU A 59 -7.98 2.57 -5.65
CA GLU A 59 -7.98 1.13 -5.90
C GLU A 59 -7.75 0.91 -7.38
N ARG A 60 -6.78 0.05 -7.73
CA ARG A 60 -6.51 -0.29 -9.12
C ARG A 60 -6.64 -1.80 -9.32
N ILE A 61 -7.38 -2.17 -10.36
CA ILE A 61 -7.55 -3.56 -10.79
C ILE A 61 -6.92 -3.73 -12.17
N PHE A 62 -6.37 -4.92 -12.41
CA PHE A 62 -5.69 -5.28 -13.66
C PHE A 62 -6.28 -6.56 -14.21
N HIS A 63 -6.40 -6.64 -15.53
CA HIS A 63 -6.75 -7.86 -16.25
C HIS A 63 -6.18 -7.76 -17.66
N GLU A 64 -5.34 -8.72 -18.05
CA GLU A 64 -4.59 -8.69 -19.32
C GLU A 64 -3.85 -7.36 -19.51
N GLU A 65 -3.94 -6.72 -20.67
CA GLU A 65 -3.36 -5.40 -20.98
C GLU A 65 -4.30 -4.24 -20.59
N MET A 66 -5.21 -4.45 -19.64
CA MET A 66 -6.19 -3.46 -19.20
C MET A 66 -6.09 -3.18 -17.70
N TYR A 67 -6.41 -1.95 -17.32
CA TYR A 67 -6.55 -1.55 -15.92
C TYR A 67 -7.69 -0.57 -15.72
N ALA A 68 -8.22 -0.52 -14.50
CA ALA A 68 -9.20 0.47 -14.10
C ALA A 68 -8.94 0.96 -12.68
N GLU A 69 -9.47 2.15 -12.38
CA GLU A 69 -9.20 2.85 -11.14
C GLU A 69 -10.49 3.30 -10.47
N LYS A 70 -10.53 3.19 -9.14
CA LYS A 70 -11.60 3.73 -8.30
C LYS A 70 -11.01 4.62 -7.22
N PHE A 71 -11.37 5.90 -7.23
CA PHE A 71 -10.89 6.87 -6.26
C PHE A 71 -11.59 6.72 -4.91
N HIS A 72 -10.82 6.73 -3.83
CA HIS A 72 -11.28 6.58 -2.45
C HIS A 72 -10.90 7.78 -1.55
N GLY A 73 -10.00 8.66 -1.99
CA GLY A 73 -9.64 9.87 -1.23
C GLY A 73 -8.72 9.59 -0.04
N LEU A 74 -9.14 9.91 1.17
CA LEU A 74 -8.38 9.61 2.39
C LEU A 74 -8.79 8.23 2.92
N MET A 75 -7.84 7.31 3.01
CA MET A 75 -8.13 5.92 3.38
C MET A 75 -7.21 5.47 4.50
N ALA A 76 -7.79 4.93 5.57
CA ALA A 76 -7.07 4.19 6.61
C ALA A 76 -7.23 2.69 6.35
N ILE A 77 -6.11 1.96 6.38
CA ILE A 77 -6.04 0.52 6.16
C ILE A 77 -5.49 -0.12 7.43
N ARG A 78 -6.18 -1.14 7.93
CA ARG A 78 -5.77 -1.88 9.13
C ARG A 78 -4.62 -2.82 8.82
N GLY A 79 -3.58 -2.82 9.65
CA GLY A 79 -2.32 -3.51 9.32
C GLY A 79 -2.41 -5.03 9.19
N ASP A 80 -3.33 -5.67 9.91
CA ASP A 80 -3.57 -7.13 9.78
C ASP A 80 -4.13 -7.54 8.41
N THR A 81 -4.66 -6.62 7.62
CA THR A 81 -5.14 -6.87 6.26
C THR A 81 -4.05 -6.68 5.19
N ILE A 82 -2.91 -6.08 5.56
CA ILE A 82 -1.84 -5.74 4.62
C ILE A 82 -0.94 -6.96 4.43
N SER A 83 -0.67 -7.27 3.17
CA SER A 83 0.29 -8.30 2.75
C SER A 83 1.63 -7.69 2.37
N LEU A 84 1.61 -6.54 1.67
CA LEU A 84 2.83 -5.89 1.16
C LEU A 84 2.63 -4.37 1.00
N ILE A 85 3.70 -3.62 1.24
CA ILE A 85 3.83 -2.19 0.92
C ILE A 85 5.06 -2.03 0.03
N GLY A 86 4.92 -1.30 -1.08
CA GLY A 86 6.03 -1.02 -1.98
C GLY A 86 5.98 0.38 -2.56
N LEU A 87 7.13 0.93 -2.95
CA LEU A 87 7.19 2.20 -3.67
C LEU A 87 6.49 2.06 -5.03
N SER A 88 5.51 2.92 -5.28
CA SER A 88 4.82 2.97 -6.56
C SER A 88 5.55 3.92 -7.51
N LYS A 89 6.41 3.35 -8.37
CA LYS A 89 6.99 4.04 -9.53
C LYS A 89 6.63 3.26 -10.79
N HIS A 90 5.46 3.49 -11.37
CA HIS A 90 5.02 2.70 -12.52
C HIS A 90 4.62 3.60 -13.69
N ASP A 91 4.95 3.10 -14.88
CA ASP A 91 4.57 3.64 -16.18
C ASP A 91 3.56 2.65 -16.77
N PHE A 92 2.32 3.09 -16.99
CA PHE A 92 1.22 2.25 -17.49
C PHE A 92 0.98 2.44 -18.99
N LYS A 93 1.99 2.84 -19.75
CA LYS A 93 1.88 3.07 -21.20
C LYS A 93 1.37 1.86 -21.98
N ASP A 94 1.74 0.66 -21.54
CA ASP A 94 1.36 -0.59 -22.21
C ASP A 94 -0.03 -1.09 -21.80
N TYR A 95 -0.76 -0.36 -20.94
CA TYR A 95 -2.06 -0.76 -20.46
C TYR A 95 -3.17 0.21 -20.92
N GLN A 96 -4.27 -0.35 -21.41
CA GLN A 96 -5.48 0.39 -21.70
C GLN A 96 -6.25 0.68 -20.41
N LYS A 97 -6.53 1.97 -20.14
CA LYS A 97 -7.40 2.36 -19.04
C LYS A 97 -8.87 2.20 -19.45
N LEU A 98 -9.65 1.47 -18.65
CA LEU A 98 -11.09 1.31 -18.79
C LEU A 98 -11.84 1.93 -17.61
N GLU A 99 -13.16 2.08 -17.76
CA GLU A 99 -14.02 2.38 -16.61
C GLU A 99 -14.07 1.20 -15.65
N TYR A 100 -14.15 1.50 -14.36
CA TYR A 100 -14.07 0.47 -13.32
C TYR A 100 -15.19 -0.57 -13.42
N SER A 101 -16.41 -0.16 -13.77
CA SER A 101 -17.53 -1.08 -13.97
C SER A 101 -17.31 -2.02 -15.16
N GLU A 102 -16.78 -1.49 -16.27
CA GLU A 102 -16.54 -2.26 -17.49
C GLU A 102 -15.52 -3.38 -17.24
N LEU A 103 -14.39 -3.06 -16.60
CA LEU A 103 -13.36 -4.05 -16.32
C LEU A 103 -13.81 -5.12 -15.31
N VAL A 104 -14.62 -4.74 -14.32
CA VAL A 104 -15.23 -5.70 -13.39
C VAL A 104 -16.16 -6.68 -14.12
N GLU A 105 -16.94 -6.22 -15.09
CA GLU A 105 -17.78 -7.11 -15.90
C GLU A 105 -16.97 -8.08 -16.75
N ILE A 106 -15.85 -7.62 -17.33
CA ILE A 106 -14.93 -8.47 -18.09
C ILE A 106 -14.34 -9.57 -17.19
N ILE A 107 -13.81 -9.20 -16.02
CA ILE A 107 -13.22 -10.15 -15.06
C ILE A 107 -14.25 -11.18 -14.59
N LYS A 108 -15.50 -10.76 -14.32
CA LYS A 108 -16.57 -11.69 -13.92
C LYS A 108 -16.85 -12.72 -15.00
N LYS A 109 -17.02 -12.30 -16.25
CA LYS A 109 -17.26 -13.20 -17.38
C LYS A 109 -16.09 -14.18 -17.59
N ALA A 110 -14.86 -13.74 -17.37
CA ALA A 110 -13.67 -14.59 -17.50
C ALA A 110 -13.59 -15.67 -16.40
N ASN A 111 -14.06 -15.37 -15.19
CA ASN A 111 -14.03 -16.29 -14.04
C ASN A 111 -15.24 -17.24 -13.95
N GLU A 112 -16.25 -17.05 -14.81
CA GLU A 112 -17.45 -17.90 -14.90
C GLU A 112 -17.28 -19.10 -15.87
N LEU A 113 -16.07 -19.28 -16.43
CA LEU A 113 -15.62 -20.44 -17.23
C LEU A 113 -14.82 -21.42 -16.36
#